data_AF-A0A962SXR6-F1
#
_entry.id   AF-A0A962SXR6-F1
#
_cell.length_a   1.000
_cell.length_b   1.000
_cell.length_c   1.000
_cell.angle_alpha   90.00
_cell.angle_beta   90.00
_cell.angle_gamma   90.00
#
_symmetry.space_group_name_H-M   'P 1'
#
loop_
_entity.id
_entity.type
_entity.pdbx_description
1 polymer ?
#
loop_
_entity_poly.entity_id
_entity_poly.type
_entity_poly.pdbx_seq_one_letter_code
_entity_poly.pdbx_strand_id
1 'polypeptide(L)'
;INFFTFLVEEVRELMAQLGFRTFDEMIGRSDRLDMRRAIHHWKARGLDFSRLLAVPPAPPGVATYHCETQNHGLEHILDHRLIAQAQPALESGQPVRIETPIRNTDRTTGAMLSGQIARRYGHAGLPDDTIHIHLHGTAGQSFGAFVAKGVTLELAGEANDYVGKGLSGGRLIIYPPAISRLCAQDNIIVGNTVLYGAIAGECYFRGVAGERFAVRNSGALAVIEGTGDHGCEYMTGGVVVVLGPTGRNFAAGMSGGIAYVLDETGDFARRVNPAMVALEPLNDAEETLNVRVLRDDWRALAEAELPEDRLRHDARRLQTLIARHFLYTGSEPAHRVLEHWRELLPKFVKVMPLDYRRALQDLQAQAAARLMRQDEDEDASVAA
;
A
#
# COMPACT_ATOMS: atom_id res chain seq x y z
N ILE A 1 -7.61 -18.41 31.65
CA ILE A 1 -8.99 -18.66 32.16
C ILE A 1 -9.06 -18.27 33.64
N ASN A 2 -8.32 -18.94 34.53
CA ASN A 2 -8.37 -18.70 35.99
C ASN A 2 -8.20 -17.23 36.41
N PHE A 3 -7.26 -16.49 35.80
CA PHE A 3 -7.07 -15.06 36.07
C PHE A 3 -8.36 -14.25 35.84
N PHE A 4 -9.00 -14.40 34.68
CA PHE A 4 -10.25 -13.69 34.37
C PHE A 4 -11.41 -14.16 35.24
N THR A 5 -11.44 -15.44 35.62
CA THR A 5 -12.46 -15.96 36.56
C THR A 5 -12.36 -15.30 37.93
N PHE A 6 -11.16 -15.20 38.51
CA PHE A 6 -10.96 -14.55 39.80
C PHE A 6 -11.23 -13.05 39.73
N LEU A 7 -10.79 -12.39 38.67
CA LEU A 7 -11.05 -10.97 38.45
C LEU A 7 -12.55 -10.68 38.34
N VAL A 8 -13.30 -11.52 37.61
CA VAL A 8 -14.76 -11.36 37.49
C VAL A 8 -15.47 -11.61 38.82
N GLU A 9 -15.03 -12.60 39.60
CA GLU A 9 -15.64 -12.87 40.90
C GLU A 9 -15.40 -11.72 41.88
N GLU A 10 -14.18 -11.19 41.97
CA GLU A 10 -13.86 -10.01 42.77
C GLU A 10 -14.69 -8.78 42.34
N VAL A 11 -14.83 -8.56 41.03
CA VAL A 11 -15.68 -7.48 40.50
C VAL A 11 -17.14 -7.67 40.93
N ARG A 12 -17.68 -8.89 40.88
CA ARG A 12 -19.07 -9.19 41.31
C ARG A 12 -19.25 -8.98 42.81
N GLU A 13 -18.27 -9.35 43.62
CA GLU A 13 -18.29 -9.08 45.06
C GLU A 13 -18.32 -7.58 45.35
N LEU A 14 -17.50 -6.78 44.66
CA LEU A 14 -17.48 -5.32 44.78
C LEU A 14 -18.79 -4.69 44.28
N MET A 15 -19.34 -5.18 43.16
CA MET A 15 -20.65 -4.76 42.63
C MET A 15 -21.74 -4.95 43.70
N ALA A 16 -21.79 -6.13 44.32
CA ALA A 16 -22.76 -6.45 45.36
C ALA A 16 -22.59 -5.56 46.60
N GLN A 17 -21.36 -5.29 47.03
CA GLN A 17 -21.06 -4.38 48.15
C GLN A 17 -21.54 -2.94 47.89
N LEU A 18 -21.44 -2.46 46.65
CA LEU A 18 -21.87 -1.12 46.25
C LEU A 18 -23.38 -1.03 45.93
N GLY A 19 -24.07 -2.17 45.86
CA GLY A 19 -25.51 -2.29 45.62
C GLY A 19 -25.91 -2.36 44.16
N PHE A 20 -24.99 -2.76 43.27
CA PHE A 20 -25.23 -2.90 41.83
C PHE A 20 -25.45 -4.36 41.45
N ARG A 21 -26.37 -4.60 40.52
CA ARG A 21 -26.72 -5.94 40.01
C ARG A 21 -26.12 -6.21 38.65
N THR A 22 -25.92 -5.17 37.85
CA THR A 22 -25.31 -5.26 36.51
C THR A 22 -24.16 -4.28 36.39
N PHE A 23 -23.25 -4.56 35.47
CA PHE A 23 -22.11 -3.68 35.22
C PHE A 23 -22.56 -2.33 34.65
N ASP A 24 -23.62 -2.32 33.84
CA ASP A 24 -24.21 -1.10 33.26
C ASP A 24 -24.67 -0.10 34.33
N GLU A 25 -25.20 -0.58 35.45
CA GLU A 25 -25.62 0.27 36.57
C GLU A 25 -24.43 1.00 37.24
N MET A 26 -23.21 0.46 37.11
CA MET A 26 -21.97 1.05 37.65
C MET A 26 -21.32 2.07 36.72
N ILE A 27 -21.49 1.94 35.41
CA ILE A 27 -20.80 2.77 34.42
C ILE A 27 -21.15 4.25 34.64
N GLY A 28 -20.13 5.08 34.80
CA GLY A 28 -20.28 6.53 35.00
C GLY A 28 -20.67 6.98 36.42
N ARG A 29 -20.79 6.06 37.40
CA ARG A 29 -21.16 6.36 38.79
C ARG A 29 -20.00 6.89 39.65
N SER A 30 -19.39 8.00 39.24
CA SER A 30 -18.31 8.65 40.03
C SER A 30 -18.78 9.10 41.41
N ASP A 31 -20.10 9.25 41.61
CA ASP A 31 -20.72 9.53 42.92
C ASP A 31 -20.53 8.39 43.94
N ARG A 32 -20.18 7.18 43.51
CA ARG A 32 -19.92 6.02 44.39
C ARG A 32 -18.46 5.86 44.80
N LEU A 33 -17.56 6.76 44.39
CA LEU A 33 -16.15 6.73 44.76
C LEU A 33 -15.92 7.49 46.09
N ASP A 34 -15.32 6.84 47.09
CA ASP A 34 -14.86 7.52 48.31
C ASP A 34 -13.46 8.12 48.10
N MET A 35 -13.41 9.45 48.01
CA MET A 35 -12.23 10.19 47.59
C MET A 35 -11.58 10.98 48.72
N ARG A 36 -12.19 10.95 49.91
CA ARG A 36 -11.75 11.74 51.07
C ARG A 36 -10.29 11.44 51.43
N ARG A 37 -9.90 10.17 51.38
CA ARG A 37 -8.53 9.74 51.68
C ARG A 37 -7.50 10.28 50.68
N ALA A 38 -7.85 10.40 49.40
CA ALA A 38 -6.96 10.92 48.36
C ALA A 38 -6.84 12.45 48.43
N ILE A 39 -7.94 13.15 48.66
CA ILE A 39 -8.00 14.62 48.75
C ILE A 39 -7.31 15.15 50.02
N HIS A 40 -7.48 14.46 51.16
CA HIS A 40 -6.91 14.89 52.44
C HIS A 40 -5.48 14.40 52.69
N HIS A 41 -4.89 13.63 51.77
CA HIS A 41 -3.52 13.15 51.91
C HIS A 41 -2.52 14.33 51.82
N TRP A 42 -1.55 14.38 52.73
CA TRP A 42 -0.63 15.53 52.83
C TRP A 42 0.22 15.75 51.57
N LYS A 43 0.56 14.68 50.83
CA LYS A 43 1.25 14.77 49.52
C LYS A 43 0.34 15.17 48.35
N ALA A 44 -0.98 15.11 48.52
CA ALA A 44 -1.95 15.50 47.50
C ALA A 44 -2.40 16.96 47.64
N ARG A 45 -1.86 17.70 48.62
CA ARG A 45 -2.12 19.13 48.79
C ARG A 45 -1.72 19.88 47.52
N GLY A 46 -2.70 20.52 46.87
CA GLY A 46 -2.52 21.30 45.64
C GLY A 46 -3.00 20.60 44.36
N LEU A 47 -3.47 19.35 44.42
CA LEU A 47 -4.09 18.67 43.29
C LEU A 47 -5.61 18.94 43.25
N ASP A 48 -6.12 19.34 42.09
CA ASP A 48 -7.55 19.50 41.82
C ASP A 48 -8.05 18.35 40.91
N PHE A 49 -8.90 17.49 41.46
CA PHE A 49 -9.50 16.35 40.75
C PHE A 49 -10.90 16.65 40.19
N SER A 50 -11.40 17.89 40.33
CA SER A 50 -12.76 18.28 39.93
C SER A 50 -13.08 17.93 38.47
N ARG A 51 -12.11 18.09 37.56
CA ARG A 51 -12.27 17.78 36.13
C ARG A 51 -12.32 16.29 35.81
N LEU A 52 -11.69 15.44 36.62
CA LEU A 52 -11.67 13.99 36.39
C LEU A 52 -12.94 13.31 36.94
N LEU A 53 -13.53 13.90 37.98
CA LEU A 53 -14.62 13.32 38.76
C LEU A 53 -15.98 13.97 38.47
N ALA A 54 -15.99 15.00 37.62
CA ALA A 54 -17.22 15.64 37.18
C ALA A 54 -18.14 14.60 36.52
N VAL A 55 -19.31 14.38 37.12
CA VAL A 55 -20.40 13.65 36.48
C VAL A 55 -21.18 14.67 35.65
N PRO A 56 -21.12 14.63 34.31
CA PRO A 56 -21.90 15.54 33.49
C PRO A 56 -23.40 15.29 33.74
N PRO A 57 -24.21 16.33 33.93
CA PRO A 57 -25.64 16.16 34.14
C PRO A 57 -26.27 15.55 32.88
N ALA A 58 -26.89 14.38 33.03
CA ALA A 58 -27.68 13.75 31.97
C ALA A 58 -29.17 14.11 32.15
N PRO A 59 -29.85 14.64 31.12
CA PRO A 59 -31.29 14.85 31.18
C PRO A 59 -32.06 13.54 31.44
N PRO A 60 -33.27 13.59 32.02
CA PRO A 60 -34.11 12.41 32.18
C PRO A 60 -34.31 11.68 30.85
N GLY A 61 -34.04 10.37 30.83
CA GLY A 61 -34.16 9.52 29.64
C GLY A 61 -32.91 9.44 28.75
N VAL A 62 -31.85 10.20 29.04
CA VAL A 62 -30.56 10.05 28.34
C VAL A 62 -29.72 8.99 29.06
N ALA A 63 -29.33 7.94 28.34
CA ALA A 63 -28.47 6.90 28.89
C ALA A 63 -27.06 7.41 29.20
N THR A 64 -26.49 6.97 30.31
CA THR A 64 -25.13 7.30 30.75
C THR A 64 -24.13 6.18 30.48
N TYR A 65 -24.58 5.13 29.79
CA TYR A 65 -23.80 3.96 29.41
C TYR A 65 -24.11 3.59 27.95
N HIS A 66 -23.31 2.72 27.36
CA HIS A 66 -23.47 2.32 25.96
C HIS A 66 -24.72 1.43 25.78
N CYS A 67 -25.78 2.01 25.22
CA CYS A 67 -27.06 1.31 25.00
C CYS A 67 -27.54 1.28 23.54
N GLU A 68 -26.78 1.86 22.61
CA GLU A 68 -27.13 1.98 21.21
C GLU A 68 -25.96 1.61 20.30
N THR A 69 -26.28 1.13 19.09
CA THR A 69 -25.28 0.90 18.05
C THR A 69 -25.22 2.10 17.11
N GLN A 70 -24.03 2.37 16.57
CA GLN A 70 -23.84 3.48 15.64
C GLN A 70 -24.25 3.05 14.22
N ASN A 71 -25.11 3.84 13.55
CA ASN A 71 -25.28 3.74 12.10
C ASN A 71 -24.24 4.61 11.39
N HIS A 72 -23.40 3.99 10.57
CA HIS A 72 -22.35 4.66 9.79
C HIS A 72 -22.79 5.09 8.38
N GLY A 73 -24.05 4.86 7.99
CA GLY A 73 -24.61 5.28 6.70
C GLY A 73 -23.98 4.55 5.50
N LEU A 74 -23.61 3.28 5.67
CA LEU A 74 -22.87 2.51 4.67
C LEU A 74 -23.77 2.01 3.53
N GLU A 75 -25.09 2.12 3.63
CA GLU A 75 -26.04 1.48 2.71
C GLU A 75 -25.95 2.02 1.28
N HIS A 76 -25.39 3.22 1.10
CA HIS A 76 -25.34 3.93 -0.17
C HIS A 76 -23.95 4.05 -0.79
N ILE A 77 -22.93 3.42 -0.20
CA ILE A 77 -21.57 3.48 -0.74
C ILE A 77 -21.45 2.68 -2.05
N LEU A 78 -20.59 3.17 -2.94
CA LEU A 78 -20.39 2.62 -4.28
C LEU A 78 -20.10 1.11 -4.30
N ASP A 79 -19.32 0.61 -3.33
CA ASP A 79 -18.92 -0.79 -3.24
C ASP A 79 -20.11 -1.77 -3.16
N HIS A 80 -21.25 -1.39 -2.59
CA HIS A 80 -22.42 -2.28 -2.59
C HIS A 80 -22.90 -2.58 -4.02
N ARG A 81 -22.85 -1.57 -4.90
CA ARG A 81 -23.18 -1.75 -6.33
C ARG A 81 -22.11 -2.54 -7.06
N LEU A 82 -20.84 -2.32 -6.73
CA LEU A 82 -19.73 -3.07 -7.33
C LEU A 82 -19.80 -4.55 -6.95
N ILE A 83 -20.07 -4.86 -5.68
CA ILE A 83 -20.26 -6.24 -5.19
C ILE A 83 -21.42 -6.91 -5.91
N ALA A 84 -22.57 -6.24 -6.02
CA ALA A 84 -23.73 -6.80 -6.70
C ALA A 84 -23.44 -7.14 -8.18
N GLN A 85 -22.71 -6.27 -8.88
CA GLN A 85 -22.32 -6.52 -10.28
C GLN A 85 -21.21 -7.57 -10.41
N ALA A 86 -20.31 -7.68 -9.42
CA ALA A 86 -19.23 -8.64 -9.39
C ALA A 86 -19.66 -10.04 -8.90
N GLN A 87 -20.94 -10.27 -8.61
CA GLN A 87 -21.42 -11.55 -8.08
C GLN A 87 -21.01 -12.77 -8.91
N PRO A 88 -21.05 -12.76 -10.27
CA PRO A 88 -20.58 -13.90 -11.07
C PRO A 88 -19.10 -14.26 -10.82
N ALA A 89 -18.25 -13.24 -10.67
CA ALA A 89 -16.84 -13.41 -10.33
C ALA A 89 -16.67 -13.95 -8.90
N LEU A 90 -17.44 -13.43 -7.95
CA LEU A 90 -17.37 -13.83 -6.53
C LEU A 90 -17.90 -15.25 -6.27
N GLU A 91 -18.79 -15.77 -7.11
CA GLU A 91 -19.36 -17.12 -6.94
C GLU A 91 -18.61 -18.18 -7.74
N SER A 92 -18.17 -17.83 -8.95
CA SER A 92 -17.68 -18.82 -9.92
C SER A 92 -16.37 -18.45 -10.60
N GLY A 93 -15.76 -17.31 -10.25
CA GLY A 93 -14.52 -16.83 -10.88
C GLY A 93 -14.70 -16.40 -12.34
N GLN A 94 -15.94 -16.16 -12.79
CA GLN A 94 -16.20 -15.65 -14.14
C GLN A 94 -15.68 -14.22 -14.30
N PRO A 95 -14.98 -13.89 -15.41
CA PRO A 95 -14.54 -12.53 -15.66
C PRO A 95 -15.72 -11.55 -15.76
N VAL A 96 -15.63 -10.42 -15.06
CA VAL A 96 -16.63 -9.34 -15.02
C VAL A 96 -15.96 -8.01 -15.35
N ARG A 97 -16.61 -7.23 -16.22
CA ARG A 97 -16.24 -5.85 -16.55
C ARG A 97 -17.35 -4.91 -16.09
N ILE A 98 -16.99 -3.87 -15.34
CA ILE A 98 -17.93 -2.89 -14.79
C ILE A 98 -17.46 -1.50 -15.22
N GLU A 99 -18.39 -0.65 -15.65
CA GLU A 99 -18.11 0.76 -15.92
C GLU A 99 -19.01 1.65 -15.07
N THR A 100 -18.45 2.62 -14.36
CA THR A 100 -19.22 3.44 -13.43
C THR A 100 -18.57 4.81 -13.15
N PRO A 101 -19.35 5.91 -12.99
CA PRO A 101 -18.77 7.18 -12.56
C PRO A 101 -18.31 7.13 -11.10
N ILE A 102 -17.32 7.95 -10.74
CA ILE A 102 -16.86 8.13 -9.37
C ILE A 102 -16.75 9.61 -8.98
N ARG A 103 -17.03 9.93 -7.72
CA ARG A 103 -16.91 11.27 -7.14
C ARG A 103 -16.01 11.25 -5.91
N ASN A 104 -15.51 12.42 -5.51
CA ASN A 104 -14.62 12.55 -4.36
C ASN A 104 -15.25 12.12 -3.02
N THR A 105 -16.59 12.03 -2.97
CA THR A 105 -17.35 11.50 -1.84
C THR A 105 -17.34 9.96 -1.78
N ASP A 106 -17.08 9.30 -2.90
CA ASP A 106 -16.91 7.84 -2.99
C ASP A 106 -15.51 7.49 -2.47
N ARG A 107 -15.43 7.26 -1.15
CA ARG A 107 -14.20 6.91 -0.45
C ARG A 107 -14.04 5.40 -0.39
N THR A 108 -12.80 4.93 -0.26
CA THR A 108 -12.47 3.50 -0.06
C THR A 108 -13.02 2.56 -1.14
N THR A 109 -13.23 3.05 -2.37
CA THR A 109 -13.75 2.24 -3.48
C THR A 109 -12.87 1.01 -3.72
N GLY A 110 -13.50 -0.15 -3.80
CA GLY A 110 -12.90 -1.47 -3.98
C GLY A 110 -12.59 -2.23 -2.68
N ALA A 111 -12.61 -1.56 -1.51
CA ALA A 111 -12.20 -2.18 -0.25
C ALA A 111 -13.19 -3.25 0.25
N MET A 112 -14.50 -3.01 0.18
CA MET A 112 -15.49 -4.01 0.59
C MET A 112 -15.60 -5.14 -0.41
N LEU A 113 -15.50 -4.84 -1.72
CA LEU A 113 -15.40 -5.87 -2.75
C LEU A 113 -14.20 -6.79 -2.48
N SER A 114 -13.05 -6.22 -2.14
CA SER A 114 -11.85 -7.00 -1.81
C SER A 114 -12.01 -7.78 -0.50
N GLY A 115 -12.74 -7.24 0.48
CA GLY A 115 -13.16 -7.99 1.66
C GLY A 115 -14.04 -9.19 1.34
N GLN A 116 -14.91 -9.11 0.33
CA GLN A 116 -15.72 -10.22 -0.17
C GLN A 116 -14.85 -11.31 -0.83
N ILE A 117 -13.82 -10.91 -1.58
CA ILE A 117 -12.85 -11.85 -2.19
C ILE A 117 -12.01 -12.52 -1.10
N ALA A 118 -11.45 -11.74 -0.18
CA ALA A 118 -10.61 -12.26 0.90
C ALA A 118 -11.36 -13.26 1.79
N ARG A 119 -12.64 -13.03 2.09
CA ARG A 119 -13.48 -13.98 2.86
C ARG A 119 -13.69 -15.31 2.15
N ARG A 120 -13.72 -15.33 0.82
CA ARG A 120 -13.99 -16.53 0.01
C ARG A 120 -12.72 -17.27 -0.41
N TYR A 121 -11.70 -16.52 -0.82
CA TYR A 121 -10.51 -17.03 -1.50
C TYR A 121 -9.20 -16.75 -0.73
N GLY A 122 -9.27 -16.07 0.41
CA GLY A 122 -8.08 -15.68 1.18
C GLY A 122 -7.15 -14.79 0.36
N HIS A 123 -5.84 -14.88 0.63
CA HIS A 123 -4.84 -14.10 -0.08
C HIS A 123 -4.55 -14.62 -1.50
N ALA A 124 -4.92 -15.86 -1.82
CA ALA A 124 -4.80 -16.39 -3.18
C ALA A 124 -5.63 -15.58 -4.19
N GLY A 125 -6.75 -15.01 -3.72
CA GLY A 125 -7.61 -14.14 -4.50
C GLY A 125 -8.22 -14.83 -5.71
N LEU A 126 -8.52 -14.04 -6.73
CA LEU A 126 -9.00 -14.52 -8.03
C LEU A 126 -7.85 -14.54 -9.05
N PRO A 127 -8.01 -15.24 -10.19
CA PRO A 127 -7.12 -15.07 -11.34
C PRO A 127 -6.99 -13.59 -11.73
N ASP A 128 -5.86 -13.22 -12.32
CA ASP A 128 -5.61 -11.83 -12.70
C ASP A 128 -6.72 -11.27 -13.60
N ASP A 129 -7.07 -10.00 -13.40
CA ASP A 129 -8.06 -9.28 -14.19
C ASP A 129 -9.48 -9.91 -14.23
N THR A 130 -9.82 -10.78 -13.27
CA THR A 130 -11.16 -11.39 -13.17
C THR A 130 -12.24 -10.33 -12.96
N ILE A 131 -12.00 -9.31 -12.14
CA ILE A 131 -12.92 -8.19 -11.97
C ILE A 131 -12.20 -6.91 -12.41
N HIS A 132 -12.58 -6.36 -13.55
CA HIS A 132 -12.07 -5.07 -14.01
C HIS A 132 -13.17 -4.02 -13.88
N ILE A 133 -12.91 -2.99 -13.09
CA ILE A 133 -13.81 -1.86 -12.89
C ILE A 133 -13.16 -0.63 -13.51
N HIS A 134 -13.78 -0.11 -14.56
CA HIS A 134 -13.40 1.13 -15.22
C HIS A 134 -14.23 2.28 -14.65
N LEU A 135 -13.56 3.29 -14.12
CA LEU A 135 -14.15 4.43 -13.46
C LEU A 135 -13.80 5.74 -14.14
N HIS A 136 -14.73 6.68 -14.11
CA HIS A 136 -14.56 8.03 -14.68
C HIS A 136 -14.90 9.09 -13.64
N GLY A 137 -13.99 10.04 -13.41
CA GLY A 137 -14.19 11.17 -12.50
C GLY A 137 -13.07 11.36 -11.48
N THR A 138 -13.41 11.85 -10.29
CA THR A 138 -12.43 12.11 -9.22
C THR A 138 -12.68 11.14 -8.08
N ALA A 139 -11.74 10.26 -7.78
CA ALA A 139 -11.90 9.30 -6.68
C ALA A 139 -11.64 9.94 -5.31
N GLY A 140 -12.44 9.55 -4.31
CA GLY A 140 -12.25 9.97 -2.93
C GLY A 140 -11.00 9.36 -2.28
N GLN A 141 -10.79 9.70 -1.01
CA GLN A 141 -9.68 9.16 -0.23
C GLN A 141 -9.71 7.63 -0.18
N SER A 142 -8.52 7.03 -0.14
CA SER A 142 -8.31 5.58 -0.03
C SER A 142 -8.88 4.78 -1.21
N PHE A 143 -8.94 5.37 -2.41
CA PHE A 143 -9.27 4.63 -3.63
C PHE A 143 -8.36 3.41 -3.80
N GLY A 144 -8.96 2.23 -3.99
CA GLY A 144 -8.20 1.00 -4.13
C GLY A 144 -7.52 0.52 -2.84
N ALA A 145 -7.99 0.94 -1.66
CA ALA A 145 -7.47 0.41 -0.41
C ALA A 145 -7.73 -1.09 -0.26
N PHE A 146 -6.70 -1.84 0.13
CA PHE A 146 -6.73 -3.29 0.36
C PHE A 146 -7.17 -4.11 -0.84
N VAL A 147 -7.03 -3.58 -2.06
CA VAL A 147 -7.53 -4.28 -3.24
C VAL A 147 -6.81 -5.62 -3.43
N ALA A 148 -7.61 -6.68 -3.49
CA ALA A 148 -7.16 -8.06 -3.54
C ALA A 148 -6.74 -8.50 -4.96
N LYS A 149 -5.93 -9.55 -5.04
CA LYS A 149 -5.55 -10.18 -6.31
C LYS A 149 -6.78 -10.57 -7.14
N GLY A 150 -6.70 -10.26 -8.44
CA GLY A 150 -7.74 -10.49 -9.43
C GLY A 150 -8.71 -9.33 -9.63
N VAL A 151 -8.52 -8.21 -8.92
CA VAL A 151 -9.25 -6.96 -9.15
C VAL A 151 -8.35 -5.94 -9.81
N THR A 152 -8.82 -5.39 -10.94
CA THR A 152 -8.25 -4.23 -11.62
C THR A 152 -9.19 -3.04 -11.44
N LEU A 153 -8.67 -1.95 -10.85
CA LEU A 153 -9.35 -0.66 -10.83
C LEU A 153 -8.65 0.29 -11.81
N GLU A 154 -9.35 0.65 -12.88
CA GLU A 154 -8.86 1.61 -13.87
C GLU A 154 -9.66 2.91 -13.74
N LEU A 155 -8.96 4.04 -13.58
CA LEU A 155 -9.57 5.35 -13.40
C LEU A 155 -9.09 6.33 -14.46
N ALA A 156 -9.99 6.70 -15.37
CA ALA A 156 -9.85 7.85 -16.25
C ALA A 156 -10.26 9.11 -15.47
N GLY A 157 -9.28 9.76 -14.84
CA GLY A 157 -9.53 10.75 -13.82
C GLY A 157 -8.35 11.03 -12.91
N GLU A 158 -8.63 11.41 -11.67
CA GLU A 158 -7.65 11.70 -10.63
C GLU A 158 -8.13 11.13 -9.28
N ALA A 159 -7.22 10.93 -8.33
CA ALA A 159 -7.56 10.40 -7.02
C ALA A 159 -6.94 11.19 -5.86
N ASN A 160 -7.67 11.27 -4.75
CA ASN A 160 -7.20 11.92 -3.53
C ASN A 160 -6.16 11.06 -2.77
N ASP A 161 -5.86 11.40 -1.52
CA ASP A 161 -4.87 10.71 -0.70
C ASP A 161 -5.15 9.20 -0.50
N TYR A 162 -4.09 8.46 -0.16
CA TYR A 162 -4.13 7.06 0.27
C TYR A 162 -4.51 6.06 -0.83
N VAL A 163 -4.33 6.41 -2.10
CA VAL A 163 -4.52 5.46 -3.21
C VAL A 163 -3.73 4.18 -2.94
N GLY A 164 -4.38 3.03 -3.06
CA GLY A 164 -3.71 1.74 -2.84
C GLY A 164 -3.20 1.51 -1.41
N LYS A 165 -3.77 2.20 -0.39
CA LYS A 165 -3.44 1.92 1.02
C LYS A 165 -3.59 0.42 1.31
N GLY A 166 -2.51 -0.20 1.77
CA GLY A 166 -2.48 -1.63 2.06
C GLY A 166 -2.81 -2.51 0.85
N LEU A 167 -2.48 -2.09 -0.38
CA LEU A 167 -2.71 -2.88 -1.59
C LEU A 167 -2.23 -4.32 -1.39
N SER A 168 -3.09 -5.27 -1.76
CA SER A 168 -2.99 -6.69 -1.37
C SER A 168 -3.08 -7.63 -2.57
N GLY A 169 -2.50 -7.23 -3.70
CA GLY A 169 -2.38 -8.06 -4.91
C GLY A 169 -3.16 -7.55 -6.12
N GLY A 170 -4.04 -6.57 -5.96
CA GLY A 170 -4.78 -5.99 -7.10
C GLY A 170 -3.94 -5.06 -7.99
N ARG A 171 -4.55 -4.61 -9.08
CA ARG A 171 -3.99 -3.66 -10.04
C ARG A 171 -4.73 -2.33 -9.97
N LEU A 172 -3.99 -1.22 -9.85
CA LEU A 172 -4.54 0.14 -9.94
C LEU A 172 -3.94 0.88 -11.14
N ILE A 173 -4.78 1.42 -12.01
CA ILE A 173 -4.39 2.19 -13.18
C ILE A 173 -5.08 3.54 -13.07
N ILE A 174 -4.33 4.65 -13.12
CA ILE A 174 -4.90 6.00 -13.06
C ILE A 174 -4.22 6.87 -14.11
N TYR A 175 -5.03 7.51 -14.95
CA TYR A 175 -4.56 8.41 -16.00
C TYR A 175 -5.58 9.53 -16.24
N PRO A 176 -5.13 10.71 -16.71
CA PRO A 176 -6.04 11.81 -17.01
C PRO A 176 -7.00 11.43 -18.15
N PRO A 177 -8.27 11.87 -18.11
CA PRO A 177 -9.23 11.55 -19.16
C PRO A 177 -8.77 12.13 -20.50
N ALA A 178 -9.14 11.51 -21.62
CA ALA A 178 -8.69 11.91 -22.96
C ALA A 178 -9.04 13.37 -23.34
N ILE A 179 -10.03 13.96 -22.69
CA ILE A 179 -10.41 15.38 -22.87
C ILE A 179 -9.49 16.37 -22.12
N SER A 180 -8.66 15.87 -21.21
CA SER A 180 -7.73 16.70 -20.45
C SER A 180 -6.68 17.32 -21.37
N ARG A 181 -6.37 18.59 -21.13
CA ARG A 181 -5.31 19.33 -21.84
C ARG A 181 -4.06 19.51 -20.99
N LEU A 182 -4.07 19.00 -19.76
CA LEU A 182 -2.94 19.10 -18.84
C LEU A 182 -1.82 18.15 -19.27
N CYS A 183 -0.59 18.60 -19.10
CA CYS A 183 0.58 17.74 -19.25
C CYS A 183 0.68 16.84 -18.02
N ALA A 184 0.44 15.54 -18.17
CA ALA A 184 0.29 14.62 -17.05
C ALA A 184 1.52 14.64 -16.12
N GLN A 185 2.72 14.60 -16.70
CA GLN A 185 3.98 14.58 -15.94
C GLN A 185 4.27 15.84 -15.11
N ASP A 186 3.54 16.94 -15.33
CA ASP A 186 3.69 18.19 -14.58
C ASP A 186 2.57 18.40 -13.55
N ASN A 187 1.62 17.47 -13.45
CA ASN A 187 0.40 17.66 -12.66
C ASN A 187 0.13 16.50 -11.70
N ILE A 188 -0.41 16.82 -10.52
CA ILE A 188 -0.76 15.82 -9.52
C ILE A 188 -1.94 14.99 -10.02
N ILE A 189 -1.79 13.67 -10.05
CA ILE A 189 -2.82 12.70 -10.46
C ILE A 189 -3.32 11.86 -9.26
N VAL A 190 -2.44 11.68 -8.26
CA VAL A 190 -2.75 11.00 -7.00
C VAL A 190 -2.22 11.80 -5.81
N GLY A 191 -2.97 11.82 -4.71
CA GLY A 191 -2.62 12.58 -3.50
C GLY A 191 -1.42 12.03 -2.71
N ASN A 192 -1.46 12.21 -1.40
CA ASN A 192 -0.37 11.85 -0.49
C ASN A 192 -0.49 10.41 0.03
N THR A 193 0.62 9.88 0.57
CA THR A 193 0.63 8.61 1.32
C THR A 193 0.05 7.43 0.52
N VAL A 194 0.30 7.47 -0.80
CA VAL A 194 -0.07 6.43 -1.75
C VAL A 194 0.71 5.15 -1.45
N LEU A 195 0.07 4.00 -1.60
CA LEU A 195 0.63 2.67 -1.32
C LEU A 195 1.07 2.46 0.13
N TYR A 196 0.47 3.19 1.07
CA TYR A 196 0.82 3.07 2.47
C TYR A 196 0.70 1.62 2.97
N GLY A 197 1.84 0.99 3.28
CA GLY A 197 1.88 -0.38 3.80
C GLY A 197 1.43 -1.44 2.79
N ALA A 198 1.49 -1.16 1.49
CA ALA A 198 1.14 -2.14 0.46
C ALA A 198 2.05 -3.39 0.54
N ILE A 199 1.47 -4.57 0.34
CA ILE A 199 2.19 -5.86 0.50
C ILE A 199 2.36 -6.62 -0.82
N ALA A 200 1.50 -6.36 -1.80
CA ALA A 200 1.53 -6.99 -3.11
C ALA A 200 0.64 -6.18 -4.08
N GLY A 201 0.74 -6.47 -5.37
CA GLY A 201 -0.06 -5.82 -6.42
C GLY A 201 0.76 -4.81 -7.21
N GLU A 202 0.11 -4.15 -8.16
CA GLU A 202 0.78 -3.24 -9.08
C GLU A 202 -0.01 -1.96 -9.34
N CYS A 203 0.71 -0.87 -9.56
CA CYS A 203 0.16 0.46 -9.76
C CYS A 203 0.82 1.19 -10.93
N TYR A 204 0.01 1.82 -11.77
CA TYR A 204 0.44 2.56 -12.95
C TYR A 204 -0.26 3.91 -12.98
N PHE A 205 0.48 4.98 -12.70
CA PHE A 205 -0.07 6.31 -12.49
C PHE A 205 0.56 7.31 -13.47
N ARG A 206 -0.23 7.76 -14.45
CA ARG A 206 0.21 8.74 -15.45
C ARG A 206 0.04 10.15 -14.88
N GLY A 207 1.06 10.57 -14.15
CA GLY A 207 1.20 11.91 -13.59
C GLY A 207 2.03 11.90 -12.30
N VAL A 208 1.90 12.96 -11.50
CA VAL A 208 2.70 13.17 -10.29
C VAL A 208 1.93 12.74 -9.04
N ALA A 209 2.61 12.06 -8.12
CA ALA A 209 2.10 11.79 -6.79
C ALA A 209 2.43 12.92 -5.81
N GLY A 210 1.60 13.11 -4.78
CA GLY A 210 1.91 13.96 -3.65
C GLY A 210 3.09 13.45 -2.80
N GLU A 211 3.13 13.87 -1.54
CA GLU A 211 4.15 13.48 -0.58
C GLU A 211 3.98 12.02 -0.11
N ARG A 212 5.08 11.44 0.39
CA ARG A 212 5.10 10.09 0.99
C ARG A 212 4.58 8.99 0.06
N PHE A 213 4.86 9.12 -1.23
CA PHE A 213 4.56 8.06 -2.19
C PHE A 213 5.30 6.77 -1.82
N ALA A 214 4.59 5.64 -1.83
CA ALA A 214 5.11 4.32 -1.49
C ALA A 214 5.69 4.21 -0.06
N VAL A 215 5.17 5.02 0.88
CA VAL A 215 5.58 4.94 2.29
C VAL A 215 5.25 3.57 2.87
N ARG A 216 6.24 2.93 3.51
CA ARG A 216 6.11 1.56 4.05
C ARG A 216 5.69 0.50 3.02
N ASN A 217 5.88 0.73 1.72
CA ASN A 217 5.68 -0.31 0.72
C ASN A 217 6.55 -1.53 1.06
N SER A 218 5.92 -2.70 1.11
CA SER A 218 6.50 -3.97 1.54
C SER A 218 6.49 -5.01 0.42
N GLY A 219 5.94 -4.71 -0.76
CA GLY A 219 5.90 -5.68 -1.85
C GLY A 219 5.15 -5.28 -3.12
N ALA A 220 4.51 -4.12 -3.17
CA ALA A 220 3.85 -3.65 -4.39
C ALA A 220 4.84 -3.11 -5.43
N LEU A 221 4.44 -3.23 -6.69
CA LEU A 221 5.10 -2.64 -7.84
C LEU A 221 4.42 -1.31 -8.19
N ALA A 222 5.17 -0.27 -8.51
CA ALA A 222 4.58 1.00 -8.89
C ALA A 222 5.40 1.73 -9.96
N VAL A 223 4.71 2.33 -10.93
CA VAL A 223 5.29 3.27 -11.89
C VAL A 223 4.52 4.59 -11.82
N ILE A 224 5.25 5.68 -11.64
CA ILE A 224 4.74 7.06 -11.50
C ILE A 224 5.63 8.03 -12.30
N GLU A 225 5.11 9.18 -12.72
CA GLU A 225 5.85 10.16 -13.53
C GLU A 225 6.52 11.26 -12.69
N GLY A 226 6.27 11.30 -11.39
CA GLY A 226 6.94 12.17 -10.44
C GLY A 226 6.38 11.99 -9.02
N THR A 227 7.09 12.47 -8.01
CA THR A 227 6.60 12.42 -6.63
C THR A 227 7.10 13.59 -5.78
N GLY A 228 6.31 14.01 -4.79
CA GLY A 228 6.71 14.99 -3.79
C GLY A 228 7.77 14.50 -2.80
N ASP A 229 7.85 15.18 -1.65
CA ASP A 229 8.82 14.87 -0.59
C ASP A 229 8.55 13.48 0.03
N HIS A 230 9.60 12.86 0.57
CA HIS A 230 9.54 11.58 1.32
C HIS A 230 9.09 10.36 0.49
N GLY A 231 9.34 10.35 -0.82
CA GLY A 231 9.12 9.16 -1.65
C GLY A 231 9.88 7.94 -1.13
N CYS A 232 9.25 6.76 -1.13
CA CYS A 232 9.79 5.49 -0.65
C CYS A 232 10.23 5.48 0.84
N GLU A 233 9.70 6.39 1.66
CA GLU A 233 10.01 6.44 3.09
C GLU A 233 9.62 5.13 3.78
N TYR A 234 10.52 4.56 4.60
CA TYR A 234 10.31 3.28 5.30
C TYR A 234 9.92 2.08 4.42
N MET A 235 10.20 2.11 3.12
CA MET A 235 9.94 0.99 2.22
C MET A 235 10.81 -0.21 2.60
N THR A 236 10.20 -1.39 2.67
CA THR A 236 10.81 -2.67 3.11
C THR A 236 10.78 -3.74 2.02
N GLY A 237 10.08 -3.50 0.91
CA GLY A 237 9.96 -4.43 -0.21
C GLY A 237 9.22 -3.81 -1.39
N GLY A 238 9.15 -4.55 -2.51
CA GLY A 238 8.54 -4.08 -3.75
C GLY A 238 9.50 -3.34 -4.68
N VAL A 239 8.96 -2.79 -5.77
CA VAL A 239 9.72 -2.07 -6.79
C VAL A 239 8.99 -0.79 -7.16
N VAL A 240 9.67 0.35 -7.09
CA VAL A 240 9.13 1.66 -7.49
C VAL A 240 9.92 2.22 -8.66
N VAL A 241 9.23 2.70 -9.70
CA VAL A 241 9.83 3.39 -10.85
C VAL A 241 9.27 4.80 -10.89
N VAL A 242 10.15 5.80 -10.90
CA VAL A 242 9.80 7.22 -11.04
C VAL A 242 10.39 7.74 -12.36
N LEU A 243 9.53 8.15 -13.29
CA LEU A 243 9.90 8.60 -14.64
C LEU A 243 10.14 10.12 -14.74
N GLY A 244 10.27 10.79 -13.61
CA GLY A 244 10.47 12.24 -13.55
C GLY A 244 10.92 12.71 -12.18
N PRO A 245 10.66 13.98 -11.82
CA PRO A 245 11.25 14.60 -10.63
C PRO A 245 10.74 13.99 -9.33
N THR A 246 11.60 14.06 -8.31
CA THR A 246 11.31 13.65 -6.93
C THR A 246 11.41 14.84 -5.99
N GLY A 247 10.71 14.78 -4.85
CA GLY A 247 10.94 15.69 -3.73
C GLY A 247 12.11 15.28 -2.84
N ARG A 248 12.30 16.01 -1.75
CA ARG A 248 13.39 15.85 -0.78
C ARG A 248 13.21 14.62 0.10
N ASN A 249 14.30 14.22 0.75
CA ASN A 249 14.34 13.15 1.74
C ASN A 249 13.83 11.80 1.20
N PHE A 250 14.05 11.55 -0.09
CA PHE A 250 13.68 10.31 -0.76
C PHE A 250 14.43 9.12 -0.13
N ALA A 251 13.73 7.98 0.03
CA ALA A 251 14.23 6.74 0.61
C ALA A 251 14.68 6.83 2.08
N ALA A 252 14.23 7.83 2.84
CA ALA A 252 14.50 7.91 4.28
C ALA A 252 13.94 6.68 5.01
N GLY A 253 14.79 5.99 5.77
CA GLY A 253 14.41 4.76 6.48
C GLY A 253 14.08 3.57 5.58
N MET A 254 14.34 3.65 4.27
CA MET A 254 14.13 2.53 3.35
C MET A 254 15.10 1.40 3.69
N SER A 255 14.56 0.26 4.10
CA SER A 255 15.33 -0.91 4.56
C SER A 255 15.17 -2.15 3.68
N GLY A 256 14.31 -2.10 2.66
CA GLY A 256 14.22 -3.15 1.63
C GLY A 256 13.49 -2.69 0.37
N GLY A 257 13.53 -3.53 -0.67
CA GLY A 257 12.99 -3.21 -2.00
C GLY A 257 13.98 -2.45 -2.89
N ILE A 258 13.50 -2.02 -4.06
CA ILE A 258 14.31 -1.30 -5.07
C ILE A 258 13.50 -0.11 -5.58
N ALA A 259 14.14 1.05 -5.75
CA ALA A 259 13.57 2.14 -6.53
C ALA A 259 14.47 2.49 -7.72
N TYR A 260 13.87 2.81 -8.86
CA TYR A 260 14.54 3.34 -10.05
C TYR A 260 14.02 4.74 -10.31
N VAL A 261 14.92 5.71 -10.43
CA VAL A 261 14.56 7.11 -10.69
C VAL A 261 15.26 7.59 -11.94
N LEU A 262 14.51 8.14 -12.88
CA LEU A 262 15.07 8.81 -14.06
C LEU A 262 15.62 10.19 -13.65
N ASP A 263 16.95 10.32 -13.57
CA ASP A 263 17.65 11.57 -13.21
C ASP A 263 18.23 12.25 -14.45
N GLU A 264 17.39 12.96 -15.21
CA GLU A 264 17.83 13.65 -16.43
C GLU A 264 18.75 14.85 -16.12
N THR A 265 18.64 15.42 -14.92
CA THR A 265 19.33 16.64 -14.49
C THR A 265 20.61 16.38 -13.70
N GLY A 266 20.85 15.14 -13.26
CA GLY A 266 22.03 14.75 -12.48
C GLY A 266 22.04 15.30 -11.05
N ASP A 267 20.88 15.66 -10.50
CA ASP A 267 20.75 16.32 -9.20
C ASP A 267 19.96 15.50 -8.17
N PHE A 268 19.48 14.31 -8.56
CA PHE A 268 18.66 13.44 -7.70
C PHE A 268 19.36 13.11 -6.38
N ALA A 269 20.68 12.90 -6.40
CA ALA A 269 21.46 12.59 -5.20
C ALA A 269 21.32 13.63 -4.08
N ARG A 270 21.02 14.90 -4.40
CA ARG A 270 20.80 15.97 -3.40
C ARG A 270 19.48 15.82 -2.65
N ARG A 271 18.54 15.08 -3.21
CA ARG A 271 17.19 14.85 -2.67
C ARG A 271 17.06 13.52 -1.92
N VAL A 272 18.06 12.66 -2.00
CA VAL A 272 18.07 11.34 -1.35
C VAL A 272 18.55 11.46 0.09
N ASN A 273 17.95 10.69 1.00
CA ASN A 273 18.48 10.45 2.32
C ASN A 273 19.48 9.28 2.27
N PRO A 274 20.78 9.51 2.46
CA PRO A 274 21.81 8.48 2.24
C PRO A 274 21.99 7.53 3.43
N ALA A 275 21.23 7.66 4.52
CA ALA A 275 21.53 6.98 5.78
C ALA A 275 21.53 5.44 5.69
N MET A 276 20.68 4.86 4.84
CA MET A 276 20.50 3.41 4.73
C MET A 276 20.61 2.88 3.29
N VAL A 277 20.67 3.76 2.30
CA VAL A 277 20.61 3.40 0.88
C VAL A 277 21.88 3.83 0.13
N ALA A 278 22.20 3.09 -0.93
CA ALA A 278 23.18 3.51 -1.92
C ALA A 278 22.49 3.85 -3.24
N LEU A 279 23.11 4.77 -3.98
CA LEU A 279 22.78 5.10 -5.36
C LEU A 279 23.76 4.37 -6.27
N GLU A 280 23.24 3.56 -7.18
CA GLU A 280 24.04 2.69 -8.04
C GLU A 280 23.57 2.83 -9.51
N PRO A 281 24.49 2.66 -10.48
CA PRO A 281 24.08 2.42 -11.85
C PRO A 281 23.37 1.06 -11.98
N LEU A 282 22.68 0.85 -13.09
CA LEU A 282 22.02 -0.44 -13.37
C LEU A 282 23.07 -1.51 -13.71
N ASN A 283 22.97 -2.68 -13.07
CA ASN A 283 23.97 -3.77 -13.17
C ASN A 283 24.06 -4.46 -14.54
N ASP A 284 23.02 -4.39 -15.38
CA ASP A 284 22.95 -5.09 -16.68
C ASP A 284 22.63 -4.12 -17.84
N ALA A 285 23.08 -2.86 -17.72
CA ALA A 285 22.83 -1.86 -18.75
C ALA A 285 23.40 -2.30 -20.11
N GLU A 286 24.65 -2.76 -20.16
CA GLU A 286 25.34 -3.14 -21.40
C GLU A 286 24.65 -4.28 -22.16
N GLU A 287 24.09 -5.27 -21.44
CA GLU A 287 23.40 -6.42 -22.04
C GLU A 287 22.12 -6.00 -22.79
N THR A 288 21.39 -5.03 -22.23
CA THR A 288 20.12 -4.56 -22.83
C THR A 288 20.31 -3.45 -23.86
N LEU A 289 21.41 -2.69 -23.81
CA LEU A 289 21.71 -1.63 -24.77
C LEU A 289 21.91 -2.18 -26.19
N ASN A 290 22.40 -3.41 -26.33
CA ASN A 290 22.65 -4.03 -27.62
C ASN A 290 21.39 -4.67 -28.26
N VAL A 291 20.30 -4.82 -27.50
CA VAL A 291 19.03 -5.36 -28.00
C VAL A 291 18.17 -4.21 -28.52
N ARG A 292 17.93 -4.18 -29.84
CA ARG A 292 16.97 -3.24 -30.43
C ARG A 292 15.57 -3.81 -30.25
N VAL A 293 14.85 -3.31 -29.24
CA VAL A 293 13.43 -3.62 -29.05
C VAL A 293 12.62 -2.75 -30.00
N LEU A 294 11.84 -3.36 -30.89
CA LEU A 294 10.92 -2.63 -31.76
C LEU A 294 9.63 -2.29 -31.01
N ARG A 295 8.88 -1.30 -31.48
CA ARG A 295 7.62 -0.88 -30.83
C ARG A 295 6.61 -2.02 -30.69
N ASP A 296 6.53 -2.90 -31.69
CA ASP A 296 5.63 -4.07 -31.68
C ASP A 296 6.00 -5.07 -30.56
N ASP A 297 7.24 -5.06 -30.08
CA ASP A 297 7.72 -5.93 -29.02
C ASP A 297 7.33 -5.44 -27.60
N TRP A 298 6.85 -4.19 -27.45
CA TRP A 298 6.50 -3.64 -26.14
C TRP A 298 5.33 -4.36 -25.48
N ARG A 299 4.41 -4.90 -26.28
CA ARG A 299 3.32 -5.75 -25.77
C ARG A 299 3.85 -7.04 -25.17
N ALA A 300 4.74 -7.72 -25.87
CA ALA A 300 5.39 -8.94 -25.38
C ALA A 300 6.25 -8.65 -24.13
N LEU A 301 6.90 -7.50 -24.08
CA LEU A 301 7.64 -7.06 -22.88
C LEU A 301 6.75 -6.87 -21.67
N ALA A 302 5.58 -6.25 -21.85
CA ALA A 302 4.65 -6.00 -20.77
C ALA A 302 4.00 -7.29 -20.23
N GLU A 303 3.76 -8.27 -21.11
CA GLU A 303 3.22 -9.59 -20.75
C GLU A 303 4.29 -10.52 -20.14
N ALA A 304 5.58 -10.21 -20.29
CA ALA A 304 6.66 -11.00 -19.73
C ALA A 304 6.66 -10.98 -18.20
N GLU A 305 7.09 -12.09 -17.60
CA GLU A 305 7.33 -12.18 -16.16
C GLU A 305 8.51 -11.30 -15.75
N LEU A 306 8.45 -10.77 -14.53
CA LEU A 306 9.53 -9.97 -13.97
C LEU A 306 10.66 -10.89 -13.49
N PRO A 307 11.94 -10.52 -13.69
CA PRO A 307 13.06 -11.30 -13.17
C PRO A 307 12.99 -11.41 -11.64
N GLU A 308 13.05 -12.65 -11.14
CA GLU A 308 12.99 -12.96 -9.70
C GLU A 308 14.21 -12.43 -8.93
N ASP A 309 15.40 -12.50 -9.54
CA ASP A 309 16.64 -12.07 -8.91
C ASP A 309 16.70 -10.54 -8.79
N ARG A 310 16.56 -10.05 -7.56
CA ARG A 310 16.58 -8.63 -7.20
C ARG A 310 17.96 -7.98 -7.30
N LEU A 311 19.03 -8.77 -7.36
CA LEU A 311 20.41 -8.30 -7.49
C LEU A 311 20.88 -8.24 -8.95
N ARG A 312 20.06 -8.68 -9.91
CA ARG A 312 20.34 -8.69 -11.35
C ARG A 312 19.15 -8.17 -12.16
N HIS A 313 19.36 -8.02 -13.46
CA HIS A 313 18.34 -7.77 -14.47
C HIS A 313 17.56 -6.47 -14.26
N ASP A 314 18.24 -5.44 -13.74
CA ASP A 314 17.63 -4.14 -13.45
C ASP A 314 17.03 -3.52 -14.71
N ALA A 315 17.78 -3.50 -15.81
CA ALA A 315 17.34 -2.92 -17.07
C ALA A 315 16.13 -3.68 -17.65
N ARG A 316 16.13 -5.01 -17.63
CA ARG A 316 15.00 -5.82 -18.10
C ARG A 316 13.74 -5.58 -17.26
N ARG A 317 13.87 -5.58 -15.94
CA ARG A 317 12.76 -5.29 -15.00
C ARG A 317 12.18 -3.91 -15.26
N LEU A 318 13.04 -2.90 -15.37
CA LEU A 318 12.65 -1.52 -15.65
C LEU A 318 11.91 -1.43 -16.99
N GLN A 319 12.43 -2.07 -18.04
CA GLN A 319 11.82 -2.05 -19.37
C GLN A 319 10.42 -2.68 -19.37
N THR A 320 10.23 -3.82 -18.70
CA THR A 320 8.91 -4.46 -18.56
C THR A 320 7.93 -3.57 -17.79
N LEU A 321 8.34 -2.99 -16.66
CA LEU A 321 7.47 -2.11 -15.87
C LEU A 321 7.04 -0.85 -16.63
N ILE A 322 7.97 -0.24 -17.38
CA ILE A 322 7.67 0.94 -18.21
C ILE A 322 6.78 0.57 -19.40
N ALA A 323 6.99 -0.59 -20.02
CA ALA A 323 6.11 -1.10 -21.07
C ALA A 323 4.68 -1.33 -20.56
N ARG A 324 4.52 -1.95 -19.38
CA ARG A 324 3.21 -2.08 -18.72
C ARG A 324 2.60 -0.72 -18.46
N HIS A 325 3.38 0.22 -17.92
CA HIS A 325 2.90 1.56 -17.65
C HIS A 325 2.39 2.27 -18.92
N PHE A 326 3.14 2.19 -20.03
CA PHE A 326 2.71 2.74 -21.31
C PHE A 326 1.43 2.08 -21.82
N LEU A 327 1.33 0.74 -21.81
CA LEU A 327 0.15 0.04 -22.30
C LEU A 327 -1.10 0.32 -21.48
N TYR A 328 -0.97 0.44 -20.16
CA TYR A 328 -2.11 0.69 -19.28
C TYR A 328 -2.55 2.15 -19.24
N THR A 329 -1.68 3.11 -19.57
CA THR A 329 -1.97 4.54 -19.32
C THR A 329 -1.81 5.45 -20.54
N GLY A 330 -1.15 4.98 -21.60
CA GLY A 330 -0.74 5.79 -22.74
C GLY A 330 0.31 6.85 -22.38
N SER A 331 1.08 6.67 -21.30
CA SER A 331 2.09 7.63 -20.80
C SER A 331 3.11 8.04 -21.86
N GLU A 332 3.17 9.34 -22.17
CA GLU A 332 4.19 9.91 -23.05
C GLU A 332 5.61 9.80 -22.47
N PRO A 333 5.87 10.07 -21.17
CA PRO A 333 7.16 9.79 -20.55
C PRO A 333 7.61 8.33 -20.70
N ALA A 334 6.71 7.37 -20.48
CA ALA A 334 7.00 5.95 -20.64
C ALA A 334 7.34 5.61 -22.10
N HIS A 335 6.53 6.09 -23.05
CA HIS A 335 6.78 5.94 -24.48
C HIS A 335 8.17 6.49 -24.86
N ARG A 336 8.50 7.71 -24.42
CA ARG A 336 9.80 8.35 -24.65
C ARG A 336 10.95 7.49 -24.13
N VAL A 337 10.83 6.95 -22.93
CA VAL A 337 11.86 6.07 -22.35
C VAL A 337 12.05 4.80 -23.18
N LEU A 338 10.96 4.15 -23.60
CA LEU A 338 11.05 2.94 -24.40
C LEU A 338 11.62 3.20 -25.80
N GLU A 339 11.25 4.33 -26.43
CA GLU A 339 11.75 4.73 -27.75
C GLU A 339 13.22 5.12 -27.72
N HIS A 340 13.64 5.87 -26.71
CA HIS A 340 15.01 6.37 -26.54
C HIS A 340 15.78 5.58 -25.47
N TRP A 341 15.51 4.27 -25.37
CA TRP A 341 16.05 3.40 -24.31
C TRP A 341 17.56 3.50 -24.17
N ARG A 342 18.30 3.49 -25.29
CA ARG A 342 19.78 3.56 -25.26
C ARG A 342 20.32 4.85 -24.66
N GLU A 343 19.63 5.96 -24.86
CA GLU A 343 20.04 7.27 -24.36
C GLU A 343 19.60 7.49 -22.91
N LEU A 344 18.40 7.01 -22.56
CA LEU A 344 17.78 7.28 -21.26
C LEU A 344 18.12 6.24 -20.20
N LEU A 345 18.46 5.00 -20.58
CA LEU A 345 18.84 3.96 -19.61
C LEU A 345 20.00 4.37 -18.69
N PRO A 346 21.10 4.98 -19.18
CA PRO A 346 22.20 5.41 -18.31
C PRO A 346 21.82 6.55 -17.34
N LYS A 347 20.69 7.22 -17.56
CA LYS A 347 20.17 8.30 -16.69
C LYS A 347 19.31 7.75 -15.55
N PHE A 348 19.01 6.44 -15.51
CA PHE A 348 18.34 5.83 -14.37
C PHE A 348 19.33 5.56 -13.24
N VAL A 349 18.92 5.95 -12.04
CA VAL A 349 19.62 5.67 -10.78
C VAL A 349 18.85 4.62 -10.01
N LYS A 350 19.55 3.53 -9.63
CA LYS A 350 19.02 2.54 -8.70
C LYS A 350 19.24 3.00 -7.26
N VAL A 351 18.19 2.98 -6.46
CA VAL A 351 18.23 3.19 -5.02
C VAL A 351 18.01 1.84 -4.35
N MET A 352 19.00 1.38 -3.59
CA MET A 352 18.94 0.09 -2.90
C MET A 352 19.52 0.17 -1.49
N PRO A 353 18.80 -0.34 -0.47
CA PRO A 353 19.29 -0.38 0.91
C PRO A 353 20.51 -1.28 1.07
N LEU A 354 21.49 -0.83 1.85
CA LEU A 354 22.77 -1.52 2.03
C LEU A 354 22.59 -2.90 2.67
N ASP A 355 21.85 -2.96 3.78
CA ASP A 355 21.64 -4.22 4.51
C ASP A 355 20.70 -5.17 3.76
N TYR A 356 19.77 -4.64 2.97
CA TYR A 356 18.95 -5.45 2.09
C TYR A 356 19.78 -6.13 0.99
N ARG A 357 20.72 -5.40 0.37
CA ARG A 357 21.65 -5.97 -0.60
C ARG A 357 22.49 -7.09 0.01
N ARG A 358 23.06 -6.85 1.20
CA ARG A 358 23.84 -7.85 1.94
C ARG A 358 23.00 -9.10 2.22
N ALA A 359 21.79 -8.94 2.74
CA ALA A 359 20.90 -10.07 3.02
C ALA A 359 20.58 -10.89 1.76
N LEU A 360 20.37 -10.25 0.60
CA LEU A 360 20.14 -10.96 -0.66
C LEU A 360 21.39 -11.72 -1.14
N GLN A 361 22.58 -11.13 -0.99
CA GLN A 361 23.85 -11.78 -1.34
C GLN A 361 24.10 -13.00 -0.44
N ASP A 362 23.85 -12.86 0.86
CA ASP A 362 23.99 -13.96 1.82
C ASP A 362 23.02 -15.11 1.51
N LEU A 363 21.77 -14.80 1.16
CA LEU A 363 20.78 -15.80 0.74
C LEU A 363 21.20 -16.52 -0.55
N GLN A 364 21.73 -15.81 -1.54
CA GLN A 364 22.25 -16.41 -2.78
C GLN A 364 23.45 -17.32 -2.51
N ALA A 365 24.39 -16.89 -1.68
CA ALA A 365 25.55 -17.69 -1.30
C ALA A 365 25.15 -18.96 -0.53
N GLN A 366 24.18 -18.86 0.38
CA GLN A 366 23.62 -20.01 1.10
C GLN A 366 22.91 -20.98 0.16
N ALA A 367 22.13 -20.48 -0.81
CA ALA A 367 21.46 -21.32 -1.80
C ALA A 367 22.46 -22.05 -2.70
N ALA A 368 23.49 -21.36 -3.20
CA ALA A 368 24.56 -21.95 -4.00
C ALA A 368 25.34 -23.03 -3.23
N ALA A 369 25.68 -22.76 -1.96
CA ALA A 369 26.36 -23.73 -1.11
C ALA A 369 25.49 -24.96 -0.80
N ARG A 370 24.16 -24.80 -0.74
CA ARG A 370 23.22 -25.92 -0.55
C ARG A 370 23.13 -26.79 -1.80
N LEU A 371 23.09 -26.19 -2.99
CA LEU A 371 23.10 -26.90 -4.27
C LEU A 371 24.38 -27.72 -4.45
N MET A 372 25.56 -27.11 -4.21
CA MET A 372 26.84 -27.81 -4.31
C MET A 372 26.93 -29.05 -3.39
N ARG A 373 26.36 -28.99 -2.19
CA ARG A 373 26.32 -30.15 -1.28
C ARG A 373 25.36 -31.24 -1.76
N GLN A 374 24.25 -30.88 -2.40
CA GLN A 374 23.31 -31.85 -2.96
C GLN A 374 23.92 -32.58 -4.16
N ASP A 375 24.66 -31.87 -5.02
CA ASP A 375 25.36 -32.46 -6.15
C ASP A 375 26.48 -33.40 -5.67
N GLU A 376 27.24 -33.04 -4.62
CA GLU A 376 28.26 -33.92 -4.01
C GLU A 376 27.64 -35.19 -3.40
N ASP A 377 26.49 -35.10 -2.74
CA ASP A 377 25.77 -36.24 -2.17
C ASP A 377 25.17 -37.15 -3.25
N GLU A 378 24.67 -36.58 -4.36
CA GLU A 378 24.16 -37.34 -5.52
C GLU A 378 25.31 -38.07 -6.25
N ASP A 379 26.43 -37.40 -6.52
CA ASP A 379 27.60 -38.02 -7.16
C ASP A 379 28.20 -39.15 -6.28
N ALA A 380 28.24 -38.96 -4.95
CA ALA A 380 28.66 -40.00 -4.02
C ALA A 380 27.70 -41.21 -4.00
N SER A 381 26.40 -40.99 -4.26
CA SER A 381 25.39 -42.06 -4.32
C SER A 381 25.38 -42.83 -5.65
N VAL A 382 25.79 -42.20 -6.75
CA VAL A 382 25.91 -42.83 -8.08
C VAL A 382 27.23 -43.58 -8.22
N ALA A 383 28.26 -43.20 -7.44
CA ALA A 383 29.56 -43.87 -7.40
C ALA A 383 29.61 -45.10 -6.46
N ALA A 384 28.55 -45.36 -5.68
CA ALA A 384 28.40 -46.51 -4.78
C ALA A 384 27.47 -47.57 -5.39
#